data_AF-A0A3C0FKU0-F1
#
_entry.id   AF-A0A3C0FKU0-F1
#
_cell.length_a   1.000
_cell.length_b   1.000
_cell.length_c   1.000
_cell.angle_alpha   90.00
_cell.angle_beta   90.00
_cell.angle_gamma   90.00
#
_symmetry.space_group_name_H-M   'P 1'
#
loop_
_entity.id
_entity.type
_entity.pdbx_description
1 polymer ?
#
loop_
_entity_poly.entity_id
_entity_poly.type
_entity_poly.pdbx_seq_one_letter_code
_entity_poly.pdbx_strand_id
1 'polypeptide(L)'
;QQPSLFSVVRALRDLFGHKGDERLGLYGAFGYDIALHFEQINLAQDRPADHKDIHLFLPDQLVTVDHASRVATRFDYEFIAPDGRSTAGLERISQPHPPSRGNNAAIENDMKQGEYAAIVEDAKHRFARGELFEVVPSRVFRTPCDTRPSEIFRRLKRRNPAPYGFLINLGDGEHLIGASPEMYVRVKGQRIETCPISG
;
A
#
# COMPACT_ATOMS: atom_id res chain seq x y z
N GLN A 1 3.27 8.78 26.51
CA GLN A 1 3.66 8.37 25.14
C GLN A 1 3.64 9.62 24.29
N GLN A 2 4.72 9.94 23.57
CA GLN A 2 4.69 11.07 22.62
C GLN A 2 3.68 10.76 21.50
N PRO A 3 2.85 11.74 21.10
CA PRO A 3 1.93 11.55 19.98
C PRO A 3 2.72 11.29 18.69
N SER A 4 2.30 10.26 17.96
CA SER A 4 2.84 9.86 16.65
C SER A 4 1.68 9.64 15.68
N LEU A 5 1.96 9.47 14.38
CA LEU A 5 0.94 9.12 13.39
C LEU A 5 0.13 7.89 13.81
N PHE A 6 0.78 6.89 14.43
CA PHE A 6 0.12 5.69 14.95
C PHE A 6 -0.82 5.95 16.13
N SER A 7 -0.68 7.07 16.82
CA SER A 7 -1.63 7.46 17.87
C SER A 7 -2.97 7.87 17.27
N VAL A 8 -2.97 8.53 16.10
CA VAL A 8 -4.19 8.83 15.35
C VAL A 8 -4.83 7.55 14.81
N VAL A 9 -4.04 6.65 14.22
CA VAL A 9 -4.53 5.35 13.72
C VAL A 9 -5.18 4.53 14.84
N ARG A 10 -4.55 4.50 16.04
CA ARG A 10 -5.12 3.84 17.23
C ARG A 10 -6.41 4.49 17.69
N ALA A 11 -6.46 5.82 17.76
CA ALA A 11 -7.67 6.55 18.14
C ALA A 11 -8.84 6.28 17.17
N LEU A 12 -8.58 6.25 15.86
CA LEU A 12 -9.59 5.90 14.85
C LEU A 12 -10.08 4.46 15.00
N ARG A 13 -9.15 3.50 15.17
CA ARG A 13 -9.51 2.11 15.44
C ARG A 13 -10.35 1.96 16.70
N ASP A 14 -10.00 2.67 17.78
CA ASP A 14 -10.71 2.57 19.06
C ASP A 14 -12.10 3.23 18.98
N LEU A 15 -12.24 4.28 18.16
CA LEU A 15 -13.50 4.97 17.93
C LEU A 15 -14.47 4.15 17.07
N PHE A 16 -13.98 3.52 16.00
CA PHE A 16 -14.83 2.85 15.01
C PHE A 16 -14.84 1.32 15.12
N GLY A 17 -13.90 0.71 15.84
CA GLY A 17 -13.80 -0.74 15.96
C GLY A 17 -14.94 -1.35 16.76
N HIS A 18 -15.39 -2.53 16.37
CA HIS A 18 -16.46 -3.26 17.05
C HIS A 18 -16.03 -4.70 17.38
N LYS A 19 -16.17 -5.13 18.64
CA LYS A 19 -15.69 -6.46 19.11
C LYS A 19 -16.33 -7.65 18.41
N GLY A 20 -17.51 -7.47 17.80
CA GLY A 20 -18.20 -8.50 17.04
C GLY A 20 -17.94 -8.48 15.53
N ASP A 21 -17.19 -7.50 15.03
CA ASP A 21 -16.93 -7.37 13.59
C ASP A 21 -15.46 -7.04 13.28
N GLU A 22 -14.69 -8.09 13.01
CA GLU A 22 -13.28 -7.98 12.63
C GLU A 22 -13.07 -7.33 11.24
N ARG A 23 -14.13 -7.14 10.44
CA ARG A 23 -14.04 -6.52 9.10
C ARG A 23 -14.13 -5.00 9.14
N LEU A 24 -14.74 -4.42 10.17
CA LEU A 24 -14.80 -2.97 10.30
C LEU A 24 -13.43 -2.46 10.73
N GLY A 25 -12.70 -1.85 9.80
CA GLY A 25 -11.31 -1.47 10.02
C GLY A 25 -10.79 -0.51 8.96
N LEU A 26 -9.49 -0.23 9.05
CA LEU A 26 -8.78 0.67 8.16
C LEU A 26 -8.08 -0.12 7.04
N TYR A 27 -8.30 0.29 5.80
CA TYR A 27 -7.80 -0.38 4.59
C TYR A 27 -6.99 0.59 3.76
N GLY A 28 -5.81 0.20 3.28
CA GLY A 28 -5.00 1.08 2.44
C GLY A 28 -3.53 0.70 2.47
N ALA A 29 -2.65 1.70 2.52
CA ALA A 29 -1.21 1.52 2.45
C ALA A 29 -0.46 2.33 3.50
N PHE A 30 0.67 1.77 3.94
CA PHE A 30 1.70 2.47 4.67
C PHE A 30 2.90 2.66 3.72
N GLY A 31 3.36 3.89 3.57
CA GLY A 31 4.59 4.21 2.83
C GLY A 31 5.82 3.73 3.61
N TYR A 32 6.94 3.52 2.90
CA TYR A 32 8.18 3.05 3.52
C TYR A 32 8.71 4.03 4.60
N ASP A 33 8.52 5.33 4.38
CA ASP A 33 9.04 6.40 5.23
C ASP A 33 8.44 6.44 6.64
N ILE A 34 7.41 5.64 6.93
CA ILE A 34 6.97 5.42 8.33
C ILE A 34 8.12 4.96 9.23
N ALA A 35 9.14 4.29 8.67
CA ALA A 35 10.32 3.85 9.41
C ALA A 35 11.11 5.03 10.00
N LEU A 36 11.10 6.18 9.33
CA LEU A 36 11.80 7.40 9.76
C LEU A 36 11.19 8.03 11.02
N HIS A 37 9.98 7.62 11.40
CA HIS A 37 9.36 8.04 12.67
C HIS A 37 9.93 7.28 13.88
N PHE A 38 10.62 6.16 13.63
CA PHE A 38 11.19 5.30 14.66
C PHE A 38 12.72 5.29 14.64
N GLU A 39 13.31 5.43 13.44
CA GLU A 39 14.75 5.37 13.22
C GLU A 39 15.32 6.73 12.83
N GLN A 40 16.49 7.07 13.38
CA GLN A 40 17.21 8.28 13.02
C GLN A 40 18.03 8.05 11.76
N ILE A 41 17.42 8.25 10.60
CA ILE A 41 18.07 8.11 9.30
C ILE A 41 18.16 9.49 8.64
N ASN A 42 19.35 9.83 8.15
CA ASN A 42 19.53 11.03 7.33
C ASN A 42 18.88 10.80 5.97
N LEU A 43 17.89 11.63 5.63
CA LEU A 43 17.25 11.63 4.33
C LEU A 43 18.27 11.99 3.25
N ALA A 44 18.54 11.05 2.35
CA ALA A 44 19.42 11.24 1.20
C ALA A 44 18.66 11.59 -0.09
N GLN A 45 17.34 11.42 -0.08
CA GLN A 45 16.48 11.64 -1.23
C GLN A 45 15.38 12.64 -0.86
N ASP A 46 15.14 13.59 -1.76
CA ASP A 46 14.03 14.52 -1.62
C ASP A 46 12.69 13.78 -1.67
N ARG A 47 11.70 14.35 -0.99
CA ARG A 47 10.31 13.90 -1.04
C ARG A 47 9.46 14.96 -1.72
N PRO A 48 8.53 14.56 -2.62
CA PRO A 48 7.49 15.45 -3.09
C PRO A 48 6.71 16.04 -1.90
N ALA A 49 6.21 17.27 -2.04
CA ALA A 49 5.45 17.94 -0.97
C ALA A 49 4.15 17.21 -0.61
N ASP A 50 3.61 16.43 -1.54
CA ASP A 50 2.40 15.62 -1.40
C ASP A 50 2.68 14.15 -0.99
N HIS A 51 3.90 13.84 -0.54
CA HIS A 51 4.25 12.51 -0.05
C HIS A 51 3.35 12.08 1.14
N LYS A 52 2.84 10.85 1.08
CA LYS A 52 1.94 10.28 2.09
C LYS A 52 2.64 9.11 2.80
N ASP A 53 2.91 9.27 4.10
CA ASP A 53 3.40 8.18 4.94
C ASP A 53 2.33 7.11 5.18
N ILE A 54 1.06 7.52 5.29
CA ILE A 54 -0.08 6.65 5.58
C ILE A 54 -1.27 7.11 4.75
N HIS A 55 -1.89 6.18 4.02
CA HIS A 55 -3.14 6.42 3.30
C HIS A 55 -4.11 5.27 3.58
N LEU A 56 -5.09 5.54 4.45
CA LEU A 56 -6.06 4.53 4.91
C LEU A 56 -7.50 5.03 4.72
N PHE A 57 -8.38 4.11 4.39
CA PHE A 57 -9.81 4.30 4.22
C PHE A 57 -10.56 3.56 5.32
N LEU A 58 -11.61 4.17 5.85
CA LEU A 58 -12.64 3.51 6.64
C LEU A 58 -13.85 3.29 5.73
N PRO A 59 -14.11 2.06 5.27
CA PRO A 59 -15.22 1.81 4.35
C PRO A 59 -16.55 1.82 5.10
N ASP A 60 -17.54 2.47 4.50
CA ASP A 60 -18.95 2.34 4.90
C ASP A 60 -19.66 1.19 4.18
N GLN A 61 -18.97 0.53 3.24
CA GLN A 61 -19.45 -0.65 2.53
C GLN A 61 -18.27 -1.57 2.19
N LEU A 62 -18.43 -2.86 2.47
CA LEU A 62 -17.45 -3.89 2.16
C LEU A 62 -18.12 -5.05 1.42
N VAL A 63 -17.51 -5.52 0.34
CA VAL A 63 -17.92 -6.75 -0.35
C VAL A 63 -16.79 -7.77 -0.22
N THR A 64 -17.09 -8.88 0.44
CA THR A 64 -16.16 -10.01 0.57
C THR A 64 -16.61 -11.13 -0.35
N VAL A 65 -15.67 -11.71 -1.09
CA VAL A 65 -15.93 -12.87 -1.96
C VAL A 65 -15.08 -14.03 -1.49
N ASP A 66 -15.73 -15.08 -0.99
CA ASP A 66 -15.08 -16.35 -0.76
C ASP A 66 -15.12 -17.15 -2.06
N HIS A 67 -13.96 -17.30 -2.70
CA HIS A 67 -13.83 -18.01 -3.96
C HIS A 67 -14.00 -19.53 -3.80
N ALA A 68 -13.76 -20.11 -2.63
CA ALA A 68 -13.92 -21.53 -2.39
C ALA A 68 -15.40 -21.90 -2.25
N SER A 69 -16.14 -21.15 -1.43
CA SER A 69 -17.59 -21.36 -1.27
C SER A 69 -18.44 -20.68 -2.35
N ARG A 70 -17.83 -19.80 -3.16
CA ARG A 70 -18.49 -18.94 -4.17
C ARG A 70 -19.58 -18.03 -3.57
N VAL A 71 -19.41 -17.66 -2.30
CA VAL A 71 -20.31 -16.75 -1.61
C VAL A 71 -19.75 -15.33 -1.67
N ALA A 72 -20.59 -14.40 -2.09
CA ALA A 72 -20.35 -12.98 -1.93
C ALA A 72 -21.22 -12.46 -0.78
N THR A 73 -20.60 -11.72 0.14
CA THR A 73 -21.29 -11.08 1.27
C THR A 73 -21.01 -9.58 1.21
N ARG A 74 -22.07 -8.80 1.37
CA ARG A 74 -21.99 -7.34 1.47
C ARG A 74 -22.27 -6.94 2.90
N PHE A 75 -21.43 -6.07 3.43
CA PHE A 75 -21.56 -5.41 4.72
C PHE A 75 -21.75 -3.92 4.45
N ASP A 76 -22.78 -3.34 5.05
CA ASP A 76 -23.05 -1.90 5.01
C ASP A 76 -22.96 -1.36 6.43
N TYR A 77 -22.18 -0.29 6.60
CA TYR A 77 -21.95 0.38 7.87
C TYR A 77 -22.54 1.78 7.80
N GLU A 78 -23.40 2.11 8.75
CA GLU A 78 -23.92 3.46 8.93
C GLU A 78 -23.11 4.17 10.03
N PHE A 79 -22.48 5.28 9.67
CA PHE A 79 -21.79 6.14 10.62
C PHE A 79 -22.64 7.37 10.90
N ILE A 80 -22.93 7.62 12.18
CA ILE A 80 -23.73 8.75 12.63
C ILE A 80 -22.81 9.68 13.44
N ALA A 81 -22.66 10.91 12.97
CA ALA A 81 -21.92 11.95 13.67
C ALA A 81 -22.72 12.48 14.87
N PRO A 82 -22.07 13.08 15.88
CA PRO A 82 -22.76 13.62 17.05
C PRO A 82 -23.81 14.69 16.74
N ASP A 83 -23.69 15.36 15.59
CA ASP A 83 -24.64 16.36 15.10
C ASP A 83 -25.80 15.77 14.27
N GLY A 84 -25.88 14.43 14.19
CA GLY A 84 -26.95 13.70 13.50
C GLY A 84 -26.70 13.46 12.00
N ARG A 85 -25.59 13.93 11.43
CA ARG A 85 -25.23 13.59 10.04
C ARG A 85 -24.97 12.09 9.92
N SER A 86 -25.48 11.45 8.86
CA SER A 86 -25.34 10.02 8.62
C SER A 86 -24.70 9.75 7.25
N THR A 87 -24.00 8.61 7.13
CA THR A 87 -23.56 8.07 5.84
C THR A 87 -24.67 7.32 5.08
N ALA A 88 -25.83 7.11 5.71
CA ALA A 88 -26.98 6.50 5.06
C ALA A 88 -27.42 7.31 3.83
N GLY A 89 -27.59 6.61 2.71
CA GLY A 89 -28.06 7.23 1.46
C GLY A 89 -27.01 8.07 0.73
N LEU A 90 -25.76 8.18 1.20
CA LEU A 90 -24.71 8.86 0.44
C LEU A 90 -24.47 8.17 -0.90
N GLU A 91 -24.34 8.97 -1.96
CA GLU A 91 -23.99 8.49 -3.28
C GLU A 91 -22.56 7.94 -3.28
N ARG A 92 -22.39 6.71 -3.75
CA ARG A 92 -21.10 6.02 -3.88
C ARG A 92 -20.60 6.10 -5.31
N ILE A 93 -20.55 7.31 -5.85
CA ILE A 93 -20.12 7.56 -7.23
C ILE A 93 -18.63 7.86 -7.20
N SER A 94 -17.82 6.92 -7.71
CA SER A 94 -16.45 7.24 -8.09
C SER A 94 -16.47 8.09 -9.36
N GLN A 95 -15.70 9.19 -9.39
CA GLN A 95 -15.48 9.90 -10.64
C GLN A 95 -14.93 8.91 -11.69
N PRO A 96 -15.50 8.87 -12.91
CA PRO A 96 -14.98 8.00 -13.95
C PRO A 96 -13.52 8.36 -14.22
N HIS A 97 -12.64 7.38 -14.20
CA HIS A 97 -11.27 7.61 -14.65
C HIS A 97 -11.31 7.88 -16.16
N PRO A 98 -10.97 9.10 -16.63
CA PRO A 98 -10.96 9.37 -18.05
C PRO A 98 -9.93 8.44 -18.71
N PRO A 99 -10.21 7.92 -19.92
CA PRO A 99 -9.21 7.19 -20.67
C PRO A 99 -8.05 8.16 -20.95
N SER A 100 -6.88 7.86 -20.38
CA SER A 100 -5.64 8.55 -20.75
C SER A 100 -5.25 8.08 -22.15
N ARG A 101 -4.82 9.00 -23.02
CA ARG A 101 -4.25 8.62 -24.32
C ARG A 101 -2.77 8.31 -24.07
N GLY A 102 -2.40 7.04 -24.21
CA GLY A 102 -1.02 6.62 -24.12
C GLY A 102 -0.26 7.07 -25.36
N ASN A 103 0.90 7.67 -25.16
CA ASN A 103 1.95 7.62 -26.17
C ASN A 103 2.81 6.39 -25.87
N ASN A 104 3.26 5.69 -26.91
CA ASN A 104 4.30 4.65 -26.83
C ASN A 104 5.66 5.28 -26.50
N ALA A 105 5.75 5.98 -25.38
CA ALA A 105 6.99 6.57 -24.91
C ALA A 105 7.92 5.48 -24.36
N ALA A 106 9.22 5.74 -24.41
CA ALA A 106 10.20 4.85 -23.84
C ALA A 106 10.00 4.71 -22.31
N ILE A 107 10.44 3.58 -21.77
CA ILE A 107 10.52 3.39 -20.31
C ILE A 107 11.66 4.28 -19.81
N GLU A 108 11.34 5.20 -18.91
CA GLU A 108 12.30 6.01 -18.16
C GLU A 108 12.84 5.20 -16.98
N ASN A 109 14.12 5.36 -16.69
CA ASN A 109 14.81 4.75 -15.56
C ASN A 109 15.38 5.89 -14.71
N ASP A 110 15.18 5.83 -13.39
CA ASP A 110 15.73 6.82 -12.45
C ASP A 110 17.26 6.71 -12.30
N MET A 111 17.85 5.60 -12.75
CA MET A 111 19.28 5.38 -12.75
C MET A 111 19.85 5.26 -14.16
N LYS A 112 21.03 5.86 -14.38
CA LYS A 112 21.80 5.68 -15.62
C LYS A 112 22.42 4.29 -15.66
N GLN A 113 22.83 3.88 -16.86
CA GLN A 113 23.56 2.64 -17.05
C GLN A 113 24.84 2.64 -16.19
N GLY A 114 25.03 1.56 -15.41
CA GLY A 114 26.18 1.39 -14.52
C GLY A 114 25.98 1.92 -13.10
N GLU A 115 25.03 2.83 -12.85
CA GLU A 115 24.82 3.38 -11.50
C GLU A 115 24.38 2.32 -10.50
N TYR A 116 23.44 1.45 -10.87
CA TYR A 116 23.06 0.33 -10.00
C TYR A 116 24.24 -0.61 -9.69
N ALA A 117 25.10 -0.86 -10.69
CA ALA A 117 26.28 -1.70 -10.48
C ALA A 117 27.28 -1.03 -9.53
N ALA A 118 27.46 0.29 -9.65
CA ALA A 118 28.29 1.05 -8.72
C ALA A 118 27.76 0.99 -7.28
N ILE A 119 26.43 1.05 -7.08
CA ILE A 119 25.79 0.86 -5.76
C ILE A 119 26.13 -0.52 -5.18
N VAL A 120 26.06 -1.57 -6.01
CA VAL A 120 26.39 -2.95 -5.59
C VAL A 120 27.88 -3.07 -5.24
N GLU A 121 28.79 -2.47 -6.02
CA GLU A 121 30.22 -2.51 -5.74
C GLU A 121 30.59 -1.70 -4.48
N ASP A 122 29.94 -0.56 -4.23
CA ASP A 122 30.10 0.16 -2.96
C ASP A 122 29.62 -0.70 -1.77
N ALA A 123 28.45 -1.32 -1.88
CA ALA A 123 27.92 -2.21 -0.85
C ALA A 123 28.91 -3.36 -0.53
N LYS A 124 29.55 -3.96 -1.54
CA LYS A 124 30.60 -4.98 -1.37
C LYS A 124 31.79 -4.48 -0.56
N HIS A 125 32.29 -3.27 -0.84
CA HIS A 125 33.39 -2.70 -0.06
C HIS A 125 32.98 -2.47 1.40
N ARG A 126 31.72 -2.07 1.63
CA ARG A 126 31.16 -1.87 2.98
C ARG A 126 30.95 -3.18 3.73
N PHE A 127 30.52 -4.25 3.05
CA PHE A 127 30.48 -5.61 3.59
C PHE A 127 31.87 -6.08 4.03
N ALA A 128 32.89 -5.89 3.20
CA ALA A 128 34.28 -6.29 3.52
C ALA A 128 34.84 -5.57 4.76
N ARG A 129 34.35 -4.36 5.04
CA ARG A 129 34.71 -3.56 6.23
C ARG A 129 33.85 -3.87 7.45
N GLY A 130 32.84 -4.74 7.32
CA GLY A 130 31.91 -5.08 8.39
C GLY A 130 30.89 -3.98 8.70
N GLU A 131 30.65 -3.04 7.79
CA GLU A 131 29.67 -1.97 7.97
C GLU A 131 28.23 -2.41 7.67
N LEU A 132 28.08 -3.40 6.79
CA LEU A 132 26.80 -3.95 6.37
C LEU A 132 26.85 -5.48 6.53
N PHE A 133 25.66 -6.09 6.66
CA PHE A 133 25.48 -7.54 6.58
C PHE A 133 24.53 -7.93 5.46
N GLU A 134 23.52 -7.09 5.20
CA GLU A 134 22.63 -7.18 4.04
C GLU A 134 22.19 -5.77 3.61
N VAL A 135 21.96 -5.57 2.31
CA VAL A 135 21.30 -4.37 1.77
C VAL A 135 20.51 -4.74 0.51
N VAL A 136 19.32 -4.16 0.35
CA VAL A 136 18.41 -4.41 -0.79
C VAL A 136 18.23 -3.12 -1.60
N PRO A 137 19.13 -2.79 -2.54
CA PRO A 137 19.00 -1.59 -3.35
C PRO A 137 17.90 -1.74 -4.41
N SER A 138 17.08 -0.71 -4.56
CA SER A 138 15.99 -0.64 -5.55
C SER A 138 16.30 0.39 -6.64
N ARG A 139 15.51 0.35 -7.73
CA ARG A 139 15.49 1.36 -8.80
C ARG A 139 14.06 1.48 -9.34
N VAL A 140 13.73 2.62 -9.92
CA VAL A 140 12.37 2.94 -10.38
C VAL A 140 12.34 3.05 -11.90
N PHE A 141 11.40 2.31 -12.50
CA PHE A 141 11.04 2.46 -13.91
C PHE A 141 9.71 3.21 -14.03
N ARG A 142 9.64 4.16 -14.97
CA ARG A 142 8.44 4.97 -15.22
C ARG A 142 8.08 4.90 -16.70
N THR A 143 6.81 4.84 -17.01
CA THR A 143 6.32 4.92 -18.39
C THR A 143 4.88 5.43 -18.38
N PRO A 144 4.45 6.22 -19.37
CA PRO A 144 3.04 6.55 -19.54
C PRO A 144 2.21 5.28 -19.63
N CYS A 145 1.10 5.24 -18.89
CA CYS A 145 0.19 4.11 -18.89
C CYS A 145 -1.24 4.56 -19.21
N ASP A 146 -1.80 4.01 -20.28
CA ASP A 146 -3.18 4.22 -20.72
C ASP A 146 -4.11 3.05 -20.37
N THR A 147 -3.52 1.96 -19.90
CA THR A 147 -4.25 0.76 -19.55
C THR A 147 -4.99 1.00 -18.25
N ARG A 148 -6.29 0.66 -18.22
CA ARG A 148 -7.10 0.79 -17.00
C ARG A 148 -6.44 0.03 -15.84
N PRO A 149 -6.39 0.60 -14.61
CA PRO A 149 -5.80 -0.07 -13.45
C PRO A 149 -6.33 -1.50 -13.22
N SER A 150 -7.64 -1.71 -13.41
CA SER A 150 -8.26 -3.04 -13.29
C SER A 150 -7.81 -4.04 -14.36
N GLU A 151 -7.41 -3.56 -15.54
CA GLU A 151 -6.82 -4.40 -16.58
C GLU A 151 -5.38 -4.76 -16.27
N ILE A 152 -4.57 -3.80 -15.79
CA ILE A 152 -3.21 -4.07 -15.30
C ILE A 152 -3.26 -5.14 -14.21
N PHE A 153 -4.13 -4.97 -13.21
CA PHE A 153 -4.29 -5.93 -12.13
C PHE A 153 -4.68 -7.33 -12.63
N ARG A 154 -5.65 -7.43 -13.55
CA ARG A 154 -6.04 -8.72 -14.16
C ARG A 154 -4.93 -9.37 -14.98
N ARG A 155 -4.12 -8.57 -15.69
CA ARG A 155 -2.94 -9.08 -16.43
C ARG A 155 -1.86 -9.56 -15.46
N LEU A 156 -1.58 -8.78 -14.40
CA LEU A 156 -0.61 -9.13 -13.36
C LEU A 156 -1.00 -10.43 -12.65
N LYS A 157 -2.24 -10.56 -12.16
CA LYS A 157 -2.71 -11.76 -11.45
C LYS A 157 -2.66 -13.03 -12.30
N ARG A 158 -2.87 -12.92 -13.62
CA ARG A 158 -2.74 -14.07 -14.54
C ARG A 158 -1.29 -14.49 -14.75
N ARG A 159 -0.37 -13.52 -14.84
CA ARG A 159 1.05 -13.78 -15.14
C ARG A 159 1.84 -14.17 -13.89
N ASN A 160 1.53 -13.57 -12.75
CA ASN A 160 2.18 -13.80 -11.47
C ASN A 160 1.10 -14.02 -10.39
N PRO A 161 0.51 -15.22 -10.31
CA PRO A 161 -0.45 -15.53 -9.26
C PRO A 161 0.26 -15.53 -7.90
N ALA A 162 -0.08 -14.56 -7.07
CA ALA A 162 0.49 -14.39 -5.74
C ALA A 162 -0.62 -14.49 -4.66
N PRO A 163 -0.28 -14.90 -3.42
CA PRO A 163 -1.24 -15.00 -2.33
C PRO A 163 -1.86 -13.63 -1.95
N TYR A 164 -1.13 -12.53 -2.15
CA TYR A 164 -1.58 -11.18 -1.80
C TYR A 164 -1.60 -10.27 -3.03
N GLY A 165 -2.74 -10.20 -3.71
CA GLY A 165 -2.96 -9.24 -4.81
C GLY A 165 -3.76 -8.03 -4.35
N PHE A 166 -3.39 -6.84 -4.80
CA PHE A 166 -4.11 -5.60 -4.50
C PHE A 166 -4.24 -4.67 -5.71
N LEU A 167 -5.36 -3.95 -5.72
CA LEU A 167 -5.65 -2.80 -6.58
C LEU A 167 -6.35 -1.79 -5.68
N ILE A 168 -5.67 -0.70 -5.37
CA ILE A 168 -6.15 0.34 -4.45
C ILE A 168 -6.21 1.65 -5.25
N ASN A 169 -7.35 2.32 -5.20
CA ASN A 169 -7.48 3.70 -5.67
C ASN A 169 -7.17 4.62 -4.48
N LEU A 170 -6.09 5.40 -4.59
CA LEU A 170 -5.62 6.32 -3.57
C LEU A 170 -6.17 7.74 -3.78
N GLY A 171 -7.14 7.95 -4.67
CA GLY A 171 -7.65 9.27 -5.03
C GLY A 171 -6.71 10.02 -5.97
N ASP A 172 -7.15 11.17 -6.49
CA ASP A 172 -6.35 12.08 -7.33
C ASP A 172 -5.67 11.44 -8.56
N GLY A 173 -6.24 10.33 -9.07
CA GLY A 173 -5.66 9.57 -10.19
C GLY A 173 -4.52 8.62 -9.80
N GLU A 174 -4.22 8.50 -8.51
CA GLU A 174 -3.19 7.61 -7.97
C GLU A 174 -3.76 6.21 -7.73
N HIS A 175 -3.09 5.18 -8.27
CA HIS A 175 -3.47 3.78 -8.10
C HIS A 175 -2.27 2.94 -7.68
N LEU A 176 -2.46 2.14 -6.64
CA LEU A 176 -1.48 1.17 -6.17
C LEU A 176 -1.91 -0.25 -6.61
N ILE A 177 -1.07 -0.91 -7.40
CA ILE A 177 -1.36 -2.22 -8.00
C ILE A 177 -0.19 -3.15 -7.74
N GLY A 178 -0.47 -4.35 -7.26
CA GLY A 178 0.60 -5.30 -6.99
C GLY A 178 0.13 -6.73 -6.74
N ALA A 179 1.12 -7.61 -6.73
CA ALA A 179 1.00 -9.02 -6.43
C ALA A 179 2.20 -9.39 -5.54
N SER A 180 2.00 -9.37 -4.22
CA SER A 180 3.04 -9.67 -3.24
C SER A 180 3.09 -11.18 -2.95
N PRO A 181 4.26 -11.82 -3.07
CA PRO A 181 4.46 -13.19 -2.63
C PRO A 181 4.58 -13.30 -1.10
N GLU A 182 4.82 -12.19 -0.41
CA GLU A 182 5.23 -12.17 0.99
C GLU A 182 4.19 -11.51 1.90
N MET A 183 3.98 -12.12 3.07
CA MET A 183 3.21 -11.53 4.16
C MET A 183 4.17 -10.79 5.10
N TYR A 184 4.09 -9.46 5.09
CA TYR A 184 4.93 -8.64 5.97
C TYR A 184 4.65 -8.93 7.45
N VAL A 185 3.40 -8.73 7.88
CA VAL A 185 2.95 -9.05 9.24
C VAL A 185 1.46 -9.38 9.27
N ARG A 186 1.07 -10.33 10.12
CA ARG A 186 -0.32 -10.60 10.47
C ARG A 186 -0.46 -10.68 11.99
N VAL A 187 -1.49 -10.02 12.51
CA VAL A 187 -1.83 -10.05 13.93
C VAL A 187 -3.24 -10.60 14.10
N LYS A 188 -3.39 -11.65 14.91
CA LYS A 188 -4.68 -12.24 15.28
C LYS A 188 -4.75 -12.43 16.80
N GLY A 189 -5.54 -11.59 17.48
CA GLY A 189 -5.55 -11.52 18.93
C GLY A 189 -4.15 -11.21 19.46
N GLN A 190 -3.56 -12.13 20.23
CA GLN A 190 -2.20 -12.02 20.76
C GLN A 190 -1.13 -12.68 19.87
N ARG A 191 -1.52 -13.32 18.77
CA ARG A 191 -0.60 -14.00 17.86
C ARG A 191 -0.11 -13.02 16.79
N ILE A 192 1.20 -12.91 16.64
CA ILE A 192 1.88 -12.12 15.60
C ILE A 192 2.68 -13.08 14.73
N GLU A 193 2.57 -12.95 13.42
CA GLU A 193 3.25 -13.78 12.42
C GLU A 193 3.86 -12.92 11.32
N THR A 194 4.99 -13.37 10.77
CA THR A 194 5.63 -12.84 9.58
C THR A 194 6.18 -14.02 8.77
N CYS A 195 6.29 -13.86 7.45
CA CYS A 195 6.77 -14.90 6.55
C CYS A 195 7.90 -14.35 5.66
N PRO A 196 9.08 -14.04 6.24
CA PRO A 196 10.17 -13.41 5.50
C PRO A 196 10.63 -14.27 4.32
N ILE A 197 10.82 -13.65 3.16
CA ILE A 197 11.42 -14.29 1.99
C ILE A 197 12.80 -13.70 1.76
N SER A 198 13.80 -14.58 1.71
CA SER A 198 15.16 -14.25 1.25
C SER A 198 15.60 -15.38 0.33
N GLY A 199 16.12 -15.04 -0.85
CA GLY A 199 16.45 -15.99 -1.91
C GLY A 199 17.40 -15.40 -2.95
#